data_AF-A0A258BHX0-F1
#
_entry.id   AF-A0A258BHX0-F1
#
_cell.length_a   1.000
_cell.length_b   1.000
_cell.length_c   1.000
_cell.angle_alpha   90.00
_cell.angle_beta   90.00
_cell.angle_gamma   90.00
#
_symmetry.space_group_name_H-M   'P 1'
#
loop_
_entity.id
_entity.type
_entity.pdbx_description
1 polymer ?
#
loop_
_entity_poly.entity_id
_entity_poly.type
_entity_poly.pdbx_seq_one_letter_code
_entity_poly.pdbx_strand_id
1 'polypeptide(L)'
;MLFSKLARRTLSGLHAIFWLTVVEAAVAAALMLATGQDFLPETLKGFAAPLGLALFVQVGGQGLIITGLGRTPAALAGVLVLIQPVVAAAVSWRLFHEPLTALQAAGGAAILVAVWLAQQKQKAPAEAPV
;
A
#
# COMPACT_ATOMS: atom_id res chain seq x y z
N MET A 1 -0.96 10.77 1.01
CA MET A 1 -2.04 11.04 0.04
C MET A 1 -1.85 12.36 -0.71
N LEU A 2 -1.61 13.48 -0.01
CA LEU A 2 -1.44 14.79 -0.64
C LEU A 2 -0.25 14.85 -1.62
N PHE A 3 0.94 14.44 -1.18
CA PHE A 3 2.16 14.49 -2.00
C PHE A 3 2.15 13.54 -3.20
N SER A 4 1.62 12.32 -3.05
CA SER A 4 1.46 11.39 -4.17
C SER A 4 0.47 11.89 -5.21
N LYS A 5 -0.60 12.56 -4.79
CA LYS A 5 -1.58 13.19 -5.69
C LYS A 5 -1.00 14.43 -6.39
N LEU A 6 -0.18 15.22 -5.70
CA LEU A 6 0.57 16.34 -6.28
C LEU A 6 1.59 15.87 -7.31
N ALA A 7 2.40 14.85 -6.99
CA ALA A 7 3.38 14.28 -7.90
C ALA A 7 2.73 13.69 -9.17
N ARG A 8 1.54 13.11 -9.06
CA ARG A 8 0.77 12.57 -10.19
C ARG A 8 0.18 13.63 -11.13
N ARG A 9 0.26 14.93 -10.81
CA ARG A 9 -0.11 16.01 -11.76
C ARG A 9 0.96 16.23 -12.84
N THR A 10 2.20 15.81 -12.61
CA THR A 10 3.34 16.06 -13.50
C THR A 10 4.10 14.79 -13.89
N LEU A 11 4.03 13.72 -13.09
CA LEU A 11 4.74 12.46 -13.32
C LEU A 11 3.77 11.32 -13.64
N SER A 12 4.21 10.42 -14.53
CA SER A 12 3.52 9.14 -14.75
C SER A 12 3.57 8.29 -13.48
N GLY A 13 2.60 7.38 -13.30
CA GLY A 13 2.53 6.52 -12.11
C GLY A 13 3.79 5.69 -11.88
N LEU A 14 4.40 5.21 -12.96
CA LEU A 14 5.65 4.44 -12.93
C LEU A 14 6.84 5.30 -12.47
N HIS A 15 6.97 6.54 -12.98
CA HIS A 15 8.05 7.43 -12.54
C HIS A 15 7.92 7.81 -11.05
N ALA A 16 6.69 8.02 -10.57
CA ALA A 16 6.47 8.29 -9.16
C ALA A 16 6.90 7.12 -8.26
N ILE A 17 6.56 5.88 -8.64
CA ILE A 17 6.96 4.67 -7.89
C ILE A 17 8.47 4.47 -7.92
N PHE A 18 9.10 4.69 -9.07
CA PHE A 18 10.54 4.56 -9.21
C PHE A 18 11.28 5.48 -8.25
N TRP A 19 10.95 6.78 -8.25
CA TRP A 19 11.60 7.74 -7.34
C TRP A 19 11.27 7.47 -5.87
N LEU A 20 10.05 7.05 -5.55
CA LEU A 20 9.70 6.65 -4.19
C LEU A 20 10.58 5.48 -3.72
N THR A 21 10.73 4.46 -4.57
CA THR A 21 11.51 3.25 -4.27
C THR A 21 13.00 3.56 -4.15
N VAL A 22 13.54 4.47 -4.98
CA VAL A 22 14.93 4.93 -4.88
C VAL A 22 15.17 5.62 -3.53
N VAL A 23 14.25 6.49 -3.10
CA VAL A 23 14.36 7.16 -1.80
C VAL A 23 14.26 6.16 -0.65
N GLU A 24 13.30 5.23 -0.69
CA GLU A 24 13.15 4.15 0.29
C GLU A 24 14.43 3.31 0.40
N ALA A 25 15.02 2.91 -0.74
CA ALA A 25 16.26 2.16 -0.78
C ALA A 25 17.46 2.94 -0.22
N ALA A 26 17.57 4.23 -0.54
CA ALA A 26 18.64 5.09 -0.03
C ALA A 26 18.54 5.28 1.48
N VAL A 27 17.33 5.50 2.00
CA VAL A 27 17.08 5.61 3.45
C VAL A 27 17.38 4.29 4.15
N ALA A 28 16.94 3.16 3.59
CA ALA A 28 17.27 1.85 4.13
C ALA A 28 18.79 1.64 4.19
N ALA A 29 19.52 1.92 3.09
CA ALA A 29 20.98 1.82 3.04
C ALA A 29 21.67 2.71 4.08
N ALA A 30 21.21 3.95 4.28
CA ALA A 30 21.77 4.85 5.30
C ALA A 30 21.57 4.29 6.72
N LEU A 31 20.39 3.74 7.03
CA LEU A 31 20.12 3.09 8.32
C LEU A 31 21.00 1.86 8.54
N MET A 32 21.26 1.09 7.49
CA MET A 32 22.16 -0.07 7.54
C MET A 32 23.57 0.34 7.93
N LEU A 33 24.11 1.35 7.23
CA LEU A 33 25.44 1.88 7.51
C LEU A 33 25.54 2.45 8.93
N ALA A 34 24.46 3.06 9.44
CA ALA A 34 24.41 3.59 10.80
C ALA A 34 24.34 2.50 11.89
N THR A 35 23.75 1.35 11.59
CA THR A 35 23.52 0.27 12.58
C THR A 35 24.59 -0.83 12.54
N GLY A 36 25.39 -0.91 11.47
CA GLY A 36 26.47 -1.90 11.32
C GLY A 36 25.98 -3.35 11.23
N GLN A 37 24.70 -3.56 10.92
CA GLN A 37 24.11 -4.90 10.77
C GLN A 37 24.43 -5.46 9.37
N ASP A 38 24.85 -6.72 9.32
CA ASP A 38 25.01 -7.44 8.06
C ASP A 38 23.65 -7.68 7.41
N PHE A 39 23.44 -7.08 6.22
CA PHE A 39 22.17 -7.17 5.49
C PHE A 39 22.14 -8.27 4.45
N LEU A 40 23.31 -8.55 3.86
CA LEU A 40 23.39 -9.38 2.69
C LEU A 40 23.20 -10.83 3.15
N PRO A 41 22.24 -11.57 2.55
CA PRO A 41 22.09 -12.97 2.86
C PRO A 41 23.39 -13.70 2.52
N GLU A 42 23.78 -14.63 3.39
CA GLU A 42 25.00 -15.44 3.23
C GLU A 42 24.99 -16.26 1.93
N THR A 43 23.82 -16.46 1.33
CA THR A 43 23.65 -17.21 0.08
C THR A 43 22.75 -16.48 -0.91
N LEU A 44 23.00 -16.70 -2.21
CA LEU A 44 22.16 -16.14 -3.29
C LEU A 44 20.68 -16.55 -3.17
N LYS A 45 20.40 -17.73 -2.58
CA LYS A 45 19.03 -18.20 -2.34
C LYS A 45 18.28 -17.31 -1.34
N GLY A 46 18.98 -16.65 -0.42
CA GLY A 46 18.36 -15.75 0.55
C GLY A 46 17.70 -14.52 -0.08
N PHE A 47 18.04 -14.19 -1.33
CA PHE A 47 17.35 -13.13 -2.08
C PHE A 47 16.00 -13.54 -2.66
N ALA A 48 15.64 -14.84 -2.68
CA ALA A 48 14.42 -15.29 -3.33
C ALA A 48 13.15 -14.66 -2.73
N ALA A 49 13.04 -14.62 -1.40
CA ALA A 49 11.90 -14.02 -0.72
C ALA A 49 11.85 -12.48 -0.89
N PRO A 50 12.93 -11.71 -0.63
CA PRO A 50 12.96 -10.27 -0.91
C PRO A 50 12.65 -9.92 -2.37
N LEU A 51 13.18 -10.67 -3.35
CA LEU A 51 12.89 -10.47 -4.76
C LEU A 51 11.41 -10.72 -5.07
N GLY A 52 10.82 -11.78 -4.50
CA GLY A 52 9.38 -12.03 -4.61
C GLY A 52 8.56 -10.85 -4.08
N LEU A 53 8.88 -10.35 -2.89
CA LEU A 53 8.19 -9.19 -2.31
C LEU A 53 8.39 -7.92 -3.16
N ALA A 54 9.60 -7.67 -3.65
CA ALA A 54 9.89 -6.52 -4.50
C ALA A 54 9.07 -6.54 -5.80
N LEU A 55 8.94 -7.70 -6.46
CA LEU A 55 8.20 -7.79 -7.71
C LEU A 55 6.68 -7.80 -7.50
N PHE A 56 6.18 -8.63 -6.59
CA PHE A 56 4.74 -8.81 -6.44
C PHE A 56 4.09 -7.74 -5.55
N VAL A 57 4.70 -7.43 -4.41
CA VAL A 57 4.11 -6.49 -3.44
C VAL A 57 4.43 -5.05 -3.81
N GLN A 58 5.72 -4.75 -4.05
CA GLN A 58 6.12 -3.38 -4.39
C GLN A 58 5.75 -3.05 -5.85
N VAL A 59 6.33 -3.70 -6.85
CA VAL A 59 6.06 -3.31 -8.25
C VAL A 59 4.59 -3.56 -8.64
N GLY A 60 4.08 -4.76 -8.35
CA GLY A 60 2.68 -5.12 -8.63
C GLY A 60 1.67 -4.37 -7.75
N GLY A 61 1.70 -4.63 -6.45
CA GLY A 61 0.74 -4.07 -5.49
C GLY A 61 0.76 -2.54 -5.44
N GLN A 62 1.92 -1.94 -5.15
CA GLN A 62 2.04 -0.47 -5.08
C GLN A 62 1.81 0.20 -6.44
N GLY A 63 2.19 -0.48 -7.53
CA GLY A 63 1.85 -0.14 -8.92
C GLY A 63 0.36 0.10 -9.13
N LEU A 64 -0.46 -0.88 -8.76
CA LEU A 64 -1.91 -0.82 -8.88
C LEU A 64 -2.50 0.28 -7.99
N ILE A 65 -2.03 0.39 -6.74
CA ILE A 65 -2.48 1.40 -5.78
C ILE A 65 -2.26 2.80 -6.33
N ILE A 66 -1.03 3.15 -6.71
CA ILE A 66 -0.71 4.49 -7.21
C ILE A 66 -1.46 4.78 -8.51
N THR A 67 -1.60 3.79 -9.39
CA THR A 67 -2.37 3.92 -10.64
C THR A 67 -3.86 4.19 -10.39
N GLY A 68 -4.48 3.51 -9.41
CA GLY A 68 -5.85 3.76 -8.98
C GLY A 68 -6.02 5.11 -8.28
N LEU A 69 -5.13 5.46 -7.36
CA LEU A 69 -5.17 6.73 -6.62
C LEU A 69 -5.12 7.95 -7.52
N GLY A 70 -4.41 7.88 -8.65
CA GLY A 70 -4.37 8.97 -9.63
C GLY A 70 -5.74 9.29 -10.25
N ARG A 71 -6.72 8.38 -10.15
CA ARG A 71 -8.08 8.52 -10.70
C ARG A 71 -9.16 8.73 -9.63
N THR A 72 -8.81 8.69 -8.34
CA THR A 72 -9.78 8.77 -7.23
C THR A 72 -9.66 10.11 -6.48
N PRO A 73 -10.78 10.73 -6.06
CA PRO A 73 -10.75 11.91 -5.18
C PRO A 73 -9.92 11.67 -3.91
N ALA A 74 -9.20 12.68 -3.42
CA ALA A 74 -8.18 12.50 -2.38
C ALA A 74 -8.76 11.98 -1.06
N ALA A 75 -9.96 12.47 -0.71
CA ALA A 75 -10.68 12.05 0.50
C ALA A 75 -11.05 10.56 0.45
N LEU A 76 -11.53 10.06 -0.69
CA LEU A 76 -11.90 8.66 -0.84
C LEU A 76 -10.66 7.76 -0.94
N ALA A 77 -9.62 8.20 -1.65
CA ALA A 77 -8.35 7.48 -1.74
C ALA A 77 -7.76 7.17 -0.35
N GLY A 78 -7.82 8.14 0.58
CA GLY A 78 -7.39 7.96 1.96
C GLY A 78 -8.11 6.81 2.67
N VAL A 79 -9.45 6.80 2.57
CA VAL A 79 -10.28 5.77 3.20
C VAL A 79 -10.08 4.40 2.55
N LEU A 80 -10.00 4.34 1.22
CA LEU A 80 -9.78 3.08 0.49
C LEU A 80 -8.44 2.42 0.83
N VAL A 81 -7.40 3.21 1.11
CA VAL A 81 -6.10 2.65 1.52
C VAL A 81 -6.15 1.99 2.88
N LEU A 82 -7.14 2.31 3.74
CA LEU A 82 -7.34 1.57 4.98
C LEU A 82 -7.71 0.09 4.75
N ILE A 83 -8.07 -0.33 3.53
CA ILE A 83 -8.23 -1.75 3.20
C ILE A 83 -6.90 -2.51 3.36
N GLN A 84 -5.75 -1.85 3.16
CA GLN A 84 -4.42 -2.48 3.23
C GLN A 84 -4.17 -3.23 4.54
N PRO A 85 -4.34 -2.65 5.75
CA PRO A 85 -4.16 -3.38 7.00
C PRO A 85 -5.13 -4.57 7.16
N VAL A 86 -6.35 -4.49 6.62
CA VAL A 86 -7.30 -5.62 6.65
C VAL A 86 -6.79 -6.78 5.80
N VAL A 87 -6.32 -6.47 4.58
CA VAL A 87 -5.73 -7.46 3.68
C VAL A 87 -4.44 -8.02 4.28
N ALA A 88 -3.57 -7.19 4.86
CA ALA A 88 -2.35 -7.62 5.51
C ALA A 88 -2.63 -8.58 6.67
N ALA A 89 -3.61 -8.27 7.52
CA ALA A 89 -4.03 -9.15 8.61
C ALA A 89 -4.58 -10.50 8.10
N ALA A 90 -5.40 -10.48 7.05
CA ALA A 90 -5.94 -11.70 6.44
C ALA A 90 -4.86 -12.57 5.79
N VAL A 91 -3.93 -11.94 5.05
CA VAL A 91 -2.77 -12.62 4.47
C VAL A 91 -1.89 -13.19 5.57
N SER A 92 -1.63 -12.44 6.65
CA SER A 92 -0.78 -12.94 7.73
C SER A 92 -1.38 -14.15 8.44
N TRP A 93 -2.66 -14.07 8.75
CA TRP A 93 -3.40 -15.18 9.35
C TRP A 93 -3.36 -16.44 8.48
N ARG A 94 -3.49 -16.30 7.16
CA ARG A 94 -3.53 -17.46 6.25
C ARG A 94 -2.15 -17.99 5.86
N LEU A 95 -1.20 -17.11 5.58
CA LEU A 95 0.10 -17.44 4.99
C LEU A 95 1.18 -17.71 6.06
N PHE A 96 1.17 -16.94 7.15
CA PHE A 96 2.13 -17.07 8.24
C PHE A 96 1.55 -17.79 9.47
N HIS A 97 0.28 -18.20 9.42
CA HIS A 97 -0.44 -18.86 10.50
C HIS A 97 -0.48 -18.05 11.81
N GLU A 98 -0.38 -16.72 11.70
CA GLU A 98 -0.43 -15.83 12.87
C GLU A 98 -1.86 -15.70 13.40
N PRO A 99 -2.12 -15.87 14.71
CA PRO A 99 -3.46 -15.84 15.25
C PRO A 99 -4.08 -14.44 15.14
N LEU A 100 -5.24 -14.35 14.47
CA LEU A 100 -6.02 -13.12 14.41
C LEU A 100 -6.82 -12.96 15.71
N THR A 101 -6.46 -11.97 16.51
CA THR A 101 -7.17 -11.68 17.76
C THR A 101 -8.57 -11.12 17.50
N ALA A 102 -9.49 -11.30 18.45
CA ALA A 102 -10.84 -10.75 18.35
C ALA A 102 -10.84 -9.22 18.16
N LEU A 103 -9.91 -8.51 18.81
CA LEU A 103 -9.77 -7.06 18.67
C LEU A 103 -9.31 -6.66 17.26
N GLN A 104 -8.35 -7.38 16.66
CA GLN A 104 -7.93 -7.15 15.28
C GLN A 104 -9.06 -7.44 14.29
N ALA A 105 -9.83 -8.51 14.50
CA ALA A 105 -10.98 -8.84 13.68
C ALA A 105 -12.05 -7.74 13.75
N ALA A 106 -12.36 -7.24 14.95
CA ALA A 106 -13.30 -6.14 15.15
C ALA A 106 -12.81 -4.84 14.49
N GLY A 107 -11.53 -4.50 14.64
CA GLY A 107 -10.92 -3.36 13.96
C GLY A 107 -10.98 -3.48 12.43
N GLY A 108 -10.70 -4.68 11.90
CA GLY A 108 -10.83 -4.97 10.47
C GLY A 108 -12.26 -4.79 9.96
N ALA A 109 -13.26 -5.30 10.71
CA ALA A 109 -14.66 -5.10 10.38
C ALA A 109 -15.05 -3.61 10.38
N ALA A 110 -14.61 -2.84 11.39
CA ALA A 110 -14.86 -1.41 11.46
C ALA A 110 -14.29 -0.64 10.26
N ILE A 111 -13.09 -1.00 9.82
CA ILE A 111 -12.48 -0.44 8.61
C ILE A 111 -13.32 -0.75 7.36
N LEU A 112 -13.75 -2.00 7.19
CA LEU A 112 -14.58 -2.40 6.05
C LEU A 112 -15.91 -1.63 6.01
N VAL A 113 -16.54 -1.43 7.18
CA VAL A 113 -17.76 -0.61 7.30
C VAL A 113 -17.49 0.84 6.92
N ALA A 114 -16.40 1.44 7.41
CA ALA A 114 -16.02 2.81 7.08
C ALA A 114 -15.78 3.00 5.57
N VAL A 115 -15.09 2.04 4.94
CA VAL A 115 -14.85 1.99 3.50
C VAL A 115 -16.16 1.88 2.72
N TRP A 116 -17.09 1.04 3.17
CA TRP A 116 -18.40 0.88 2.54
C TRP A 116 -19.26 2.15 2.63
N LEU A 117 -19.27 2.82 3.79
CA LEU A 117 -19.98 4.09 3.97
C LEU A 117 -19.38 5.22 3.13
N ALA A 118 -18.05 5.29 3.03
CA ALA A 118 -17.37 6.31 2.23
C ALA A 118 -17.68 6.19 0.73
N GLN A 119 -17.86 4.96 0.22
CA GLN A 119 -18.25 4.74 -1.18
C GLN A 119 -19.69 5.17 -1.48
N GLN A 120 -20.62 5.00 -0.53
CA GLN A 120 -22.02 5.38 -0.73
C GLN A 120 -22.22 6.89 -0.87
N LYS A 121 -21.47 7.70 -0.13
CA LYS A 121 -21.56 9.17 -0.21
C LYS A 121 -21.15 9.74 -1.57
N GLN A 122 -20.45 8.98 -2.42
CA GLN A 122 -20.16 9.37 -3.80
C GLN A 122 -21.20 8.87 -4.81
N LYS A 123 -22.03 7.88 -4.44
CA LYS A 123 -22.95 7.20 -5.37
C LYS A 123 -24.32 7.87 -5.50
N ALA A 124 -24.60 8.98 -4.79
CA ALA A 124 -25.89 9.69 -4.84
C ALA A 124 -25.74 11.23 -4.91
N PRO A 125 -26.43 11.95 -5.84
CA PRO A 125 -27.01 11.51 -7.12
C PRO A 125 -26.50 12.27 -8.35
N ALA A 126 -26.31 11.53 -9.44
CA ALA A 126 -26.50 12.03 -10.79
C ALA A 126 -27.96 11.74 -11.18
N GLU A 127 -28.83 12.74 -11.06
CA GLU A 127 -30.21 12.77 -11.60
C GLU A 127 -30.49 14.26 -11.91
N ALA A 128 -30.04 14.79 -13.07
CA ALA A 128 -30.68 14.92 -14.39
C ALA A 128 -31.30 16.33 -14.61
N PRO A 129 -31.80 16.66 -15.81
CA PRO A 129 -31.17 17.45 -16.90
C PRO A 129 -31.65 18.93 -16.97
N VAL A 130 -30.95 19.77 -17.74
CA VAL A 130 -31.52 21.03 -18.30
C VAL A 130 -31.70 20.91 -19.80
#